data_AF-A0A9W6K182-F1
#
_entry.id   AF-A0A9W6K182-F1
#
_cell.length_a   1.000
_cell.length_b   1.000
_cell.length_c   1.000
_cell.angle_alpha   90.00
_cell.angle_beta   90.00
_cell.angle_gamma   90.00
#
_symmetry.space_group_name_H-M   'P 1'
#
loop_
_entity.id
_entity.type
_entity.pdbx_description
1 polymer ?
#
loop_
_entity_poly.entity_id
_entity_poly.type
_entity_poly.pdbx_seq_one_letter_code
_entity_poly.pdbx_strand_id
1 'polypeptide(L)' 'MRFSANRLYIEAYEKCPNCGVLLYDNPGARASWVIQNGKTYCSQWCVTWEADRAARRASAPTS' A
#
# COMPACT_ATOMS: atom_id res chain seq x y z
N MET A 1 -15.07 17.78 -0.36
CA MET A 1 -15.76 16.68 0.36
C MET A 1 -17.26 16.79 0.07
N ARG A 2 -17.91 15.72 -0.39
CA ARG A 2 -19.35 15.70 -0.70
C ARG A 2 -19.99 14.71 0.28
N PHE A 3 -20.80 15.20 1.21
CA PHE A 3 -21.45 14.37 2.22
C PHE A 3 -22.60 13.58 1.57
N SER A 4 -22.58 12.26 1.66
CA SER A 4 -23.70 11.43 1.20
C SER A 4 -24.79 11.43 2.28
N ALA A 5 -26.07 11.54 1.88
CA ALA A 5 -27.21 11.59 2.80
C ALA A 5 -27.35 10.29 3.65
N ASN A 6 -26.70 9.23 3.21
CA ASN A 6 -26.73 7.88 3.74
C ASN A 6 -25.57 7.57 4.72
N ARG A 7 -24.72 8.55 5.09
CA ARG A 7 -23.59 8.40 6.03
C ARG A 7 -22.57 7.31 5.68
N LEU A 8 -22.65 6.73 4.48
CA LEU A 8 -21.63 5.83 3.96
C LEU A 8 -20.50 6.69 3.39
N TYR A 9 -19.53 7.05 4.23
CA TYR A 9 -18.29 7.71 3.80
C TYR A 9 -17.12 6.73 3.94
N ILE A 10 -16.18 6.81 3.01
CA ILE A 10 -14.92 6.09 3.10
C ILE A 10 -14.03 6.89 4.05
N GLU A 11 -13.68 6.32 5.20
CA GLU A 11 -12.90 7.01 6.23
C GLU A 11 -11.43 7.15 5.83
N ALA A 12 -10.89 6.16 5.12
CA ALA A 12 -9.51 6.15 4.64
C ALA A 12 -9.39 5.47 3.26
N TYR A 13 -8.61 6.09 2.38
CA TYR A 13 -8.21 5.53 1.08
C TYR A 13 -6.76 5.07 1.17
N GLU A 14 -6.51 4.01 1.93
CA GLU A 14 -5.18 3.43 2.01
C GLU A 14 -4.80 2.76 0.70
N LYS A 15 -3.56 2.98 0.27
CA LYS A 15 -3.00 2.37 -0.94
C LYS A 15 -1.72 1.63 -0.59
N CYS A 16 -1.49 0.51 -1.24
CA CYS A 16 -0.19 -0.17 -1.17
C CYS A 16 0.91 0.77 -1.69
N PRO A 17 1.95 1.08 -0.90
CA PRO A 17 3.03 1.98 -1.30
C PRO A 17 3.80 1.50 -2.53
N ASN A 18 3.79 0.18 -2.78
CA ASN A 18 4.54 -0.40 -3.88
C ASN A 18 3.76 -0.40 -5.21
N CYS A 19 2.55 -0.96 -5.22
CA CYS A 19 1.78 -1.20 -6.47
C CYS A 19 0.56 -0.28 -6.64
N GLY A 20 0.20 0.51 -5.63
CA GLY A 20 -0.90 1.47 -5.71
C GLY A 20 -2.31 0.89 -5.61
N VAL A 21 -2.46 -0.43 -5.42
CA VAL A 21 -3.78 -1.05 -5.17
C VAL A 21 -4.41 -0.45 -3.92
N LEU A 22 -5.72 -0.24 -3.97
CA LEU A 22 -6.49 0.25 -2.83
C LEU A 22 -6.68 -0.87 -1.81
N LEU A 23 -6.34 -0.58 -0.57
CA LEU A 23 -6.44 -1.48 0.58
C LEU A 23 -7.80 -1.25 1.24
N TYR A 24 -8.85 -1.83 0.67
CA TYR A 24 -10.19 -1.78 1.23
C TYR A 24 -10.51 -3.01 2.10
N ASP A 25 -11.57 -2.90 2.89
CA ASP A 25 -12.10 -3.95 3.75
C ASP A 25 -12.69 -5.13 2.96
N ASN A 26 -11.82 -5.88 2.28
CA ASN A 26 -12.15 -7.18 1.72
C ASN A 26 -11.46 -8.25 2.60
N PRO A 27 -12.22 -9.06 3.36
CA PRO A 27 -11.66 -10.06 4.27
C PRO A 27 -10.68 -11.03 3.60
N GLY A 28 -10.95 -11.43 2.36
CA GLY A 28 -10.09 -12.36 1.62
C GLY A 28 -8.75 -11.74 1.21
N ALA A 29 -8.72 -10.43 0.96
CA ALA A 29 -7.48 -9.72 0.63
C ALA A 29 -6.66 -9.40 1.88
N ARG A 30 -7.30 -9.15 3.04
CA ARG A 30 -6.60 -8.81 4.28
C ARG A 30 -5.65 -9.90 4.77
N ALA A 31 -5.95 -11.17 4.50
CA ALA A 31 -5.09 -12.28 4.88
C ALA A 31 -3.68 -12.21 4.26
N SER A 32 -3.50 -11.53 3.13
CA SER A 32 -2.21 -11.36 2.49
C SER A 32 -1.51 -10.05 2.86
N TRP A 33 -2.15 -9.15 3.60
CA TRP A 33 -1.58 -7.84 3.89
C TRP A 33 -0.41 -7.95 4.86
N VAL A 34 0.60 -7.11 4.63
CA VAL A 34 1.81 -7.06 5.46
C VAL A 34 1.98 -5.65 5.98
N ILE A 35 2.16 -5.50 7.29
CA ILE A 35 2.46 -4.21 7.92
C ILE A 35 3.95 -4.18 8.26
N GLN A 36 4.68 -3.24 7.68
CA GLN A 36 6.11 -3.09 7.92
C GLN A 36 6.48 -1.60 7.95
N ASN A 37 7.26 -1.19 8.95
CA ASN A 37 7.70 0.19 9.13
C ASN A 37 6.55 1.22 9.10
N GLY A 38 5.40 0.87 9.69
CA GLY A 38 4.20 1.72 9.73
C GLY A 38 3.46 1.86 8.38
N LYS A 39 3.83 1.08 7.36
CA LYS A 39 3.16 1.03 6.06
C LYS A 39 2.45 -0.31 5.87
N THR A 40 1.26 -0.27 5.27
CA THR A 40 0.50 -1.47 4.90
C THR A 40 0.71 -1.81 3.43
N TYR A 41 1.07 -3.05 3.13
CA TYR A 41 1.28 -3.57 1.78
C TYR A 41 0.25 -4.66 1.48
N CYS A 42 -0.15 -4.79 0.21
CA CYS A 42 -1.14 -5.81 -0.16
C CYS A 42 -0.58 -7.26 -0.12
N SER A 43 0.74 -7.42 -0.14
CA SER A 43 1.42 -8.72 -0.11
C SER A 43 2.90 -8.61 0.27
N GLN A 44 3.50 -9.71 0.69
CA GLN A 44 4.94 -9.82 0.94
C GLN A 44 5.78 -9.47 -0.30
N TRP A 45 5.30 -9.84 -1.49
CA TRP A 45 5.96 -9.48 -2.74
C TRP A 45 6.15 -7.96 -2.88
N CYS A 46 5.14 -7.18 -2.47
CA CYS A 46 5.22 -5.72 -2.55
C CYS A 46 6.25 -5.11 -1.60
N VAL A 47 6.43 -5.71 -0.42
CA VAL A 47 7.47 -5.32 0.53
C VAL A 47 8.85 -5.53 -0.10
N THR A 48 9.10 -6.76 -0.58
CA THR A 48 10.40 -7.13 -1.15
C THR A 48 10.75 -6.25 -2.35
N TRP A 49 9.79 -5.98 -3.23
CA TRP A 49 10.06 -5.22 -4.45
C TRP A 49 10.33 -3.74 -4.19
N GLU A 50 9.70 -3.13 -3.18
CA GLU A 50 10.03 -1.76 -2.77
C GLU A 50 11.45 -1.69 -2.22
N ALA A 51 11.84 -2.65 -1.37
CA ALA A 51 13.19 -2.73 -0.81
C ALA A 51 14.26 -2.91 -1.91
N ASP A 52 14.03 -3.83 -2.85
CA ASP A 52 14.92 -4.06 -3.99
C ASP A 52 15.08 -2.81 -4.86
N ARG A 53 13.98 -2.09 -5.12
CA ARG A 53 14.03 -0.84 -5.89
C ARG A 53 14.84 0.23 -5.17
N ALA A 54 14.69 0.35 -3.86
CA ALA A 54 15.48 1.29 -3.05
C ALA A 54 16.97 0.94 -3.10
N ALA A 55 17.33 -0.34 -2.98
CA ALA A 55 18.71 -0.81 -3.09
C ALA A 55 19.32 -0.49 -4.46
N ARG A 56 18.61 -0.77 -5.56
CA ARG A 56 19.06 -0.46 -6.94
C ARG A 56 19.28 1.02 -7.16
N ARG A 57 18.44 1.88 -6.58
CA ARG A 57 18.59 3.34 -6.65
C ARG A 57 19.80 3.81 -5.86
N ALA A 58 20.05 3.25 -4.68
CA ALA A 58 21.22 3.61 -3.87
C ALA A 58 22.53 3.17 -4.52
N SER A 59 22.52 2.07 -5.28
CA SER A 59 23.70 1.58 -6.02
C SER A 59 23.88 2.21 -7.40
N ALA A 60 22.93 3.03 -7.87
CA ALA A 60 23.03 3.67 -9.19
C ALA A 60 24.02 4.84 -9.10
N PRO A 61 25.02 4.92 -10.00
CA PRO A 61 25.92 6.07 -10.03
C PRO A 61 25.11 7.33 -10.34
N THR A 62 25.35 8.39 -9.57
CA THR A 62 24.75 9.70 -9.81
C THR A 62 25.34 10.25 -11.11
N SER A 63 24.52 10.26 -12.16
CA SER A 63 24.84 10.87 -13.46
C SER A 63 24.89 12.39 -13.38
#